data_AF-A0A9W8YDJ4-F1
#
_entry.id   AF-A0A9W8YDJ4-F1
#
_cell.length_a   1.000
_cell.length_b   1.000
_cell.length_c   1.000
_cell.angle_alpha   90.00
_cell.angle_beta   90.00
_cell.angle_gamma   90.00
#
_symmetry.space_group_name_H-M   'P 1'
#
loop_
_entity.id
_entity.type
_entity.pdbx_description
1 polymer ?
#
loop_
_entity_poly.entity_id
_entity_poly.type
_entity_poly.pdbx_seq_one_letter_code
_entity_poly.pdbx_strand_id
1 'polypeptide(L)'
;MNQAEDVEVILGHERRYKFHSGTLARNSTLFADMFTEPNAAKLNSRARNAGIKIRWMIELTRLPCEQYPAGCLELVELTPNGERADGRSGLVVNENGRIPQAHKAFAYYEAIFYAFYNKELSIDDTDMTAALSDCYTLLKISDYLGCTSIISKPIEVALLKQGQDLFRAIAAKPSAWVEMAYRIRSESVFRECMIHLVGNWRVHKLSPSTLDQLREIPGLRALIEKYHRALLQKGKDLEIVILSNYPGNMALPADDLPIKREAYAKDILIWMALTFYRHWVGQRLINDKGRHAPDSGYDLYKALGTGGDAYMGKAVTNQFHVKFPMTKKAMNVLENHVLEIKACMKKLVQESGILKWNCQLDCHRFPVKYLTCTEFARADYPWLNADVWAHPRSLAVVKKREYKPGGNDIARQNLDTARMFQGRGASAEMEVDEEEEEGGMVEGSEMEDVQGDHQMAKRARVE
;
A
#
# COMPACT_ATOMS: atom_id res chain seq x y z
N MET A 1 -10.57 -24.70 -32.86
CA MET A 1 -11.77 -24.66 -31.99
C MET A 1 -12.95 -24.82 -32.92
N ASN A 2 -13.80 -25.84 -32.73
CA ASN A 2 -14.83 -26.19 -33.72
C ASN A 2 -16.27 -26.04 -33.17
N GLN A 3 -16.41 -25.39 -32.01
CA GLN A 3 -17.69 -24.79 -31.61
C GLN A 3 -17.97 -23.62 -32.56
N ALA A 4 -19.23 -23.42 -32.92
CA ALA A 4 -19.63 -22.30 -33.75
C ALA A 4 -19.99 -21.07 -32.89
N GLU A 5 -19.96 -19.90 -33.51
CA GLU A 5 -20.51 -18.68 -32.95
C GLU A 5 -22.02 -18.85 -32.70
N ASP A 6 -22.41 -18.74 -31.44
CA ASP A 6 -23.75 -18.97 -30.91
C ASP A 6 -24.30 -17.75 -30.14
N VAL A 7 -23.53 -16.66 -30.08
CA VAL A 7 -23.96 -15.35 -29.55
C VAL A 7 -23.81 -14.26 -30.61
N GLU A 8 -24.85 -13.45 -30.81
CA GLU A 8 -24.76 -12.18 -31.55
C GLU A 8 -24.78 -11.00 -30.57
N VAL A 9 -23.89 -10.03 -30.76
CA VAL A 9 -23.72 -8.85 -29.91
C VAL A 9 -23.92 -7.59 -30.74
N ILE A 10 -24.91 -6.79 -30.36
CA ILE A 10 -25.33 -5.58 -31.07
C ILE A 10 -24.96 -4.37 -30.20
N LEU A 11 -23.87 -3.68 -30.53
CA LEU A 11 -23.49 -2.43 -29.85
C LEU A 11 -24.22 -1.20 -30.44
N GLY A 12 -24.61 -1.28 -31.70
CA GLY A 12 -25.38 -0.27 -32.42
C GLY A 12 -25.79 -0.79 -33.80
N HIS A 13 -26.56 0.00 -34.55
CA HIS A 13 -27.17 -0.40 -35.84
C HIS A 13 -26.22 -1.17 -36.79
N GLU A 14 -25.01 -0.65 -37.02
CA GLU A 14 -24.01 -1.24 -37.93
C GLU A 14 -22.94 -2.08 -37.20
N ARG A 15 -23.00 -2.13 -35.87
CA ARG A 15 -21.99 -2.74 -34.99
C ARG A 15 -22.48 -4.05 -34.41
N ARG A 16 -22.50 -5.07 -35.27
CA ARG A 16 -22.93 -6.44 -34.98
C ARG A 16 -21.75 -7.40 -35.04
N TYR A 17 -21.49 -8.09 -33.93
CA TYR A 17 -20.37 -9.02 -33.78
C TYR A 17 -20.89 -10.40 -33.41
N LYS A 18 -20.16 -11.44 -33.77
CA LYS A 18 -20.49 -12.83 -33.46
C LYS A 18 -19.41 -13.45 -32.60
N PHE A 19 -19.83 -14.15 -31.55
CA PHE A 19 -18.95 -14.68 -30.52
C PHE A 19 -19.45 -16.04 -30.01
N HIS A 20 -18.67 -16.64 -29.12
CA HIS A 20 -18.89 -17.96 -28.56
C HIS A 20 -19.27 -17.83 -27.08
N SER A 21 -20.47 -18.29 -26.72
CA SER A 21 -21.06 -18.29 -25.38
C SER A 21 -20.06 -18.69 -24.29
N GLY A 22 -19.45 -19.86 -24.42
CA GLY A 22 -18.46 -20.39 -23.48
C GLY A 22 -17.14 -19.62 -23.40
N THR A 23 -16.82 -18.77 -24.38
CA THR A 23 -15.66 -17.85 -24.28
C THR A 23 -16.05 -16.55 -23.60
N LEU A 24 -17.26 -16.03 -23.85
CA LEU A 24 -17.77 -14.84 -23.16
C LEU A 24 -18.01 -15.15 -21.66
N ALA A 25 -18.78 -16.19 -21.35
CA ALA A 25 -19.13 -16.60 -19.99
C ALA A 25 -17.93 -16.99 -19.11
N ARG A 26 -16.87 -17.58 -19.70
CA ARG A 26 -15.64 -17.90 -18.95
C ARG A 26 -14.85 -16.66 -18.52
N ASN A 27 -14.99 -15.55 -19.26
CA ASN A 27 -14.20 -14.33 -19.09
C ASN A 27 -14.98 -13.18 -18.43
N SER A 28 -16.30 -13.30 -18.26
CA SER A 28 -17.19 -12.27 -17.73
C SER A 28 -18.30 -12.92 -16.89
N THR A 29 -18.45 -12.48 -15.63
CA THR A 29 -19.50 -13.01 -14.74
C THR A 29 -20.89 -12.64 -15.21
N LEU A 30 -21.07 -11.41 -15.73
CA LEU A 30 -22.33 -10.96 -16.33
C LEU A 30 -22.78 -11.91 -17.46
N PHE A 31 -21.84 -12.36 -18.29
CA PHE A 31 -22.11 -13.30 -19.38
C PHE A 31 -22.28 -14.75 -18.91
N ALA A 32 -21.71 -15.14 -17.77
CA ALA A 32 -22.02 -16.43 -17.14
C ALA A 32 -23.48 -16.49 -16.65
N ASP A 33 -23.98 -15.38 -16.06
CA ASP A 33 -25.37 -15.28 -15.60
C ASP A 33 -26.37 -15.14 -16.77
N MET A 34 -25.99 -14.41 -17.83
CA MET A 34 -26.84 -14.24 -19.03
C MET A 34 -26.94 -15.52 -19.88
N PHE A 35 -25.83 -16.18 -20.20
CA PHE A 35 -25.79 -17.29 -21.17
C PHE A 35 -26.09 -18.67 -20.57
N THR A 36 -27.19 -18.73 -19.82
CA THR A 36 -27.73 -19.98 -19.27
C THR A 36 -28.70 -20.65 -20.25
N GLU A 37 -28.90 -21.97 -20.10
CA GLU A 37 -29.81 -22.77 -20.95
C GLU A 37 -31.30 -22.33 -20.88
N PRO A 38 -31.87 -21.88 -19.74
CA PRO A 38 -33.22 -21.32 -19.72
C PRO A 38 -33.39 -20.08 -20.61
N ASN A 39 -32.32 -19.28 -20.73
CA ASN A 39 -32.26 -18.06 -21.53
C ASN A 39 -31.96 -18.32 -23.03
N ALA A 40 -31.74 -19.58 -23.42
CA ALA A 40 -31.28 -19.94 -24.76
C ALA A 40 -32.43 -20.17 -25.75
N ALA A 41 -32.32 -19.61 -26.96
CA ALA A 41 -33.30 -19.77 -28.02
C ALA A 41 -33.46 -21.24 -28.43
N LYS A 42 -34.72 -21.71 -28.42
CA LYS A 42 -35.09 -23.08 -28.79
C LYS A 42 -35.29 -23.19 -30.31
N LEU A 43 -34.19 -23.12 -31.04
CA LEU A 43 -34.16 -23.14 -32.51
C LEU A 43 -34.89 -24.36 -33.08
N ASN A 44 -35.84 -24.11 -33.99
CA ASN A 44 -36.59 -25.15 -34.69
C ASN A 44 -35.71 -25.90 -35.73
N SER A 45 -36.22 -27.00 -36.29
CA SER A 45 -35.49 -27.80 -37.29
C SER A 45 -35.19 -27.02 -38.57
N ARG A 46 -36.07 -26.12 -38.99
CA ARG A 46 -35.88 -25.27 -40.19
C ARG A 46 -34.70 -24.30 -40.00
N ALA A 47 -34.59 -23.65 -38.84
CA ALA A 47 -33.49 -22.75 -38.50
C ALA A 47 -32.14 -23.48 -38.46
N ARG A 48 -32.09 -24.66 -37.82
CA ARG A 48 -30.89 -25.50 -37.80
C ARG A 48 -30.47 -25.96 -39.20
N ASN A 49 -31.42 -26.37 -40.04
CA ASN A 49 -31.16 -26.75 -41.43
C ASN A 49 -30.73 -25.55 -42.30
N ALA A 50 -31.18 -24.34 -41.97
CA ALA A 50 -30.71 -23.09 -42.58
C ALA A 50 -29.33 -22.63 -42.06
N GLY A 51 -28.67 -23.40 -41.18
CA GLY A 51 -27.35 -23.07 -40.64
C GLY A 51 -27.36 -21.98 -39.57
N ILE A 52 -28.53 -21.61 -39.03
CA ILE A 52 -28.66 -20.63 -37.95
C ILE A 52 -28.22 -21.29 -36.63
N LYS A 53 -27.27 -20.65 -35.94
CA LYS A 53 -26.61 -21.17 -34.73
C LYS A 53 -26.67 -20.22 -33.54
N ILE A 54 -27.13 -18.98 -33.74
CA ILE A 54 -27.30 -17.99 -32.68
C ILE A 54 -28.38 -18.47 -31.71
N ARG A 55 -27.99 -18.65 -30.45
CA ARG A 55 -28.85 -19.08 -29.34
C ARG A 55 -29.12 -17.95 -28.34
N TRP A 56 -28.23 -16.96 -28.27
CA TRP A 56 -28.40 -15.76 -27.46
C TRP A 56 -28.09 -14.52 -28.30
N MET A 57 -28.83 -13.44 -28.09
CA MET A 57 -28.55 -12.14 -28.68
C MET A 57 -28.54 -11.11 -27.56
N ILE A 58 -27.51 -10.28 -27.48
CA ILE A 58 -27.44 -9.18 -26.52
C ILE A 58 -27.31 -7.83 -27.25
N GLU A 59 -27.98 -6.81 -26.73
CA GLU A 59 -27.97 -5.46 -27.28
C GLU A 59 -27.56 -4.44 -26.22
N LEU A 60 -26.74 -3.46 -26.62
CA LEU A 60 -26.46 -2.29 -25.80
C LEU A 60 -27.64 -1.31 -25.87
N THR A 61 -28.62 -1.47 -24.99
CA THR A 61 -29.86 -0.67 -24.95
C THR A 61 -29.62 0.76 -24.48
N ARG A 62 -28.53 1.00 -23.72
CA ARG A 62 -28.15 2.31 -23.19
C ARG A 62 -26.64 2.54 -23.32
N LEU A 63 -26.26 3.72 -23.81
CA LEU A 63 -24.88 4.21 -23.77
C LEU A 63 -24.43 4.54 -22.34
N PRO A 64 -23.11 4.61 -22.08
CA PRO A 64 -22.57 5.18 -20.85
C PRO A 64 -23.13 6.57 -20.53
N CYS A 65 -23.56 6.76 -19.29
CA CYS A 65 -24.00 8.03 -18.72
C CYS A 65 -23.77 8.05 -17.20
N GLU A 66 -24.13 9.15 -16.52
CA GLU A 66 -23.92 9.27 -15.07
C GLU A 66 -24.68 8.21 -14.24
N GLN A 67 -25.88 7.81 -14.69
CA GLN A 67 -26.69 6.77 -14.05
C GLN A 67 -26.20 5.35 -14.35
N TYR A 68 -25.60 5.15 -15.53
CA TYR A 68 -25.16 3.85 -16.04
C TYR A 68 -23.72 4.00 -16.58
N PRO A 69 -22.68 3.94 -15.72
CA PRO A 69 -21.32 4.33 -16.11
C PRO A 69 -20.66 3.48 -17.19
N ALA A 70 -21.20 2.29 -17.49
CA ALA A 70 -20.81 1.43 -18.60
C ALA A 70 -21.85 1.38 -19.74
N GLY A 71 -23.06 1.93 -19.53
CA GLY A 71 -24.24 1.62 -20.33
C GLY A 71 -25.02 0.42 -19.79
N CYS A 72 -25.84 -0.20 -20.63
CA CYS A 72 -26.60 -1.42 -20.29
C CYS A 72 -26.59 -2.38 -21.48
N LEU A 73 -26.13 -3.61 -21.25
CA LEU A 73 -26.37 -4.76 -22.12
C LEU A 73 -27.61 -5.53 -21.60
N GLU A 74 -28.55 -5.82 -22.48
CA GLU A 74 -29.75 -6.61 -22.20
C GLU A 74 -29.84 -7.80 -23.16
N LEU A 75 -30.42 -8.92 -22.70
CA LEU A 75 -30.69 -10.08 -23.53
C LEU A 75 -31.95 -9.83 -24.38
N VAL A 76 -31.83 -9.97 -25.69
CA VAL A 76 -32.93 -9.83 -26.66
C VAL A 76 -33.64 -11.16 -26.82
N GLU A 77 -34.97 -11.17 -26.68
CA GLU A 77 -35.76 -12.38 -26.92
C GLU A 77 -35.69 -12.83 -28.39
N LEU A 78 -35.37 -14.10 -28.60
CA LEU A 78 -35.26 -14.71 -29.92
C LEU A 78 -36.41 -15.66 -30.20
N THR A 79 -36.98 -15.54 -31.39
CA THR A 79 -37.97 -16.48 -31.94
C THR A 79 -37.35 -17.88 -32.19
N PRO A 80 -38.16 -18.93 -32.40
CA PRO A 80 -37.67 -20.25 -32.80
C PRO A 80 -36.91 -20.29 -34.14
N ASN A 81 -36.92 -19.20 -34.92
CA ASN A 81 -36.12 -19.04 -36.13
C ASN A 81 -34.68 -18.53 -35.85
N GLY A 82 -34.40 -18.01 -34.65
CA GLY A 82 -33.17 -17.27 -34.34
C GLY A 82 -33.23 -15.77 -34.69
N GLU A 83 -34.39 -15.29 -35.14
CA GLU A 83 -34.67 -13.87 -35.40
C GLU A 83 -35.21 -13.21 -34.11
N ARG A 84 -34.89 -11.93 -33.86
CA ARG A 84 -35.37 -11.20 -32.68
C ARG A 84 -36.87 -10.93 -32.69
N ALA A 85 -37.52 -11.10 -31.53
CA ALA A 85 -38.98 -11.06 -31.40
C ALA A 85 -39.59 -9.64 -31.44
N ASP A 86 -38.79 -8.61 -31.16
CA ASP A 86 -39.24 -7.20 -31.08
C ASP A 86 -39.16 -6.43 -32.42
N GLY A 87 -38.55 -7.02 -33.46
CA GLY A 87 -38.46 -6.46 -34.81
C GLY A 87 -37.58 -5.20 -34.97
N ARG A 88 -36.80 -4.81 -33.96
CA ARG A 88 -35.94 -3.60 -34.02
C ARG A 88 -34.59 -3.90 -34.69
N SER A 89 -33.93 -2.88 -35.28
CA SER A 89 -32.60 -3.09 -35.89
C SER A 89 -31.44 -3.04 -34.89
N GLY A 90 -31.65 -2.44 -33.71
CA GLY A 90 -30.64 -2.15 -32.70
C GLY A 90 -30.67 -0.67 -32.26
N LEU A 91 -29.84 -0.29 -31.30
CA LEU A 91 -29.68 1.11 -30.90
C LEU A 91 -29.20 1.98 -32.07
N VAL A 92 -30.02 2.96 -32.47
CA VAL A 92 -29.70 3.93 -33.52
C VAL A 92 -29.11 5.19 -32.89
N VAL A 93 -27.81 5.38 -33.05
CA VAL A 93 -27.07 6.58 -32.61
C VAL A 93 -26.48 7.27 -33.82
N ASN A 94 -26.54 8.61 -33.87
CA ASN A 94 -25.81 9.37 -34.88
C ASN A 94 -24.33 9.44 -34.50
N GLU A 95 -23.53 8.48 -35.00
CA GLU A 95 -22.09 8.38 -34.75
C GLU A 95 -21.31 9.63 -35.20
N ASN A 96 -21.85 10.40 -36.16
CA ASN A 96 -21.13 11.47 -36.87
C ASN A 96 -21.33 12.90 -36.33
N GLY A 97 -22.02 13.13 -35.19
CA GLY A 97 -22.10 14.53 -34.72
C GLY A 97 -22.95 14.94 -33.52
N ARG A 98 -23.53 14.04 -32.71
CA ARG A 98 -24.26 14.47 -31.48
C ARG A 98 -23.92 13.78 -30.16
N ILE A 99 -23.27 12.61 -30.17
CA ILE A 99 -22.80 11.94 -28.93
C ILE A 99 -21.36 11.43 -29.14
N PRO A 100 -20.32 12.26 -28.97
CA PRO A 100 -18.93 11.88 -29.23
C PRO A 100 -18.43 10.67 -28.42
N GLN A 101 -19.06 10.37 -27.27
CA GLN A 101 -18.70 9.24 -26.43
C GLN A 101 -19.23 7.89 -26.95
N ALA A 102 -20.22 7.86 -27.84
CA ALA A 102 -20.82 6.61 -28.33
C ALA A 102 -19.79 5.75 -29.07
N HIS A 103 -19.09 6.34 -30.05
CA HIS A 103 -18.07 5.65 -30.83
C HIS A 103 -16.91 5.10 -29.97
N LYS A 104 -16.42 5.90 -29.01
CA LYS A 104 -15.41 5.46 -28.01
C LYS A 104 -15.95 4.29 -27.16
N ALA A 105 -17.17 4.38 -26.64
CA ALA A 105 -17.79 3.31 -25.84
C ALA A 105 -17.91 2.00 -26.63
N PHE A 106 -18.33 2.07 -27.90
CA PHE A 106 -18.38 0.90 -28.78
C PHE A 106 -16.99 0.28 -29.00
N ALA A 107 -15.96 1.11 -29.24
CA ALA A 107 -14.59 0.65 -29.42
C ALA A 107 -14.01 -0.02 -28.15
N TYR A 108 -14.34 0.46 -26.95
CA TYR A 108 -13.92 -0.20 -25.70
C TYR A 108 -14.62 -1.53 -25.46
N TYR A 109 -15.93 -1.62 -25.72
CA TYR A 109 -16.65 -2.90 -25.67
C TYR A 109 -16.07 -3.91 -26.68
N GLU A 110 -15.84 -3.48 -27.92
CA GLU A 110 -15.20 -4.30 -28.96
C GLU A 110 -13.79 -4.77 -28.54
N ALA A 111 -12.96 -3.87 -28.00
CA ALA A 111 -11.63 -4.21 -27.52
C ALA A 111 -11.65 -5.22 -26.36
N ILE A 112 -12.57 -5.06 -25.40
CA ILE A 112 -12.72 -5.99 -24.26
C ILE A 112 -13.22 -7.36 -24.75
N PHE A 113 -14.21 -7.42 -25.64
CA PHE A 113 -14.69 -8.70 -26.19
C PHE A 113 -13.60 -9.43 -26.98
N TYR A 114 -12.79 -8.73 -27.79
CA TYR A 114 -11.65 -9.37 -28.45
C TYR A 114 -10.49 -9.72 -27.50
N ALA A 115 -10.33 -9.03 -26.36
CA ALA A 115 -9.38 -9.43 -25.32
C ALA A 115 -9.74 -10.80 -24.70
N PHE A 116 -11.03 -11.16 -24.66
CA PHE A 116 -11.47 -12.51 -24.25
C PHE A 116 -10.99 -13.63 -25.21
N TYR A 117 -10.57 -13.26 -26.43
CA TYR A 117 -9.94 -14.11 -27.44
C TYR A 117 -8.40 -13.93 -27.51
N ASN A 118 -7.81 -13.26 -26.53
CA ASN A 118 -6.37 -12.92 -26.44
C ASN A 118 -5.88 -11.92 -27.51
N LYS A 119 -6.75 -11.09 -28.10
CA LYS A 119 -6.30 -9.91 -28.85
C LYS A 119 -5.70 -8.90 -27.86
N GLU A 120 -4.57 -8.29 -28.20
CA GLU A 120 -3.97 -7.26 -27.35
C GLU A 120 -4.89 -6.02 -27.27
N LEU A 121 -5.13 -5.54 -26.05
CA LEU A 121 -5.91 -4.34 -25.79
C LEU A 121 -4.95 -3.15 -25.77
N SER A 122 -4.88 -2.42 -26.88
CA SER A 122 -4.18 -1.14 -26.96
C SER A 122 -5.01 -0.02 -26.34
N ILE A 123 -4.30 0.90 -25.66
CA ILE A 123 -4.84 2.16 -25.15
C ILE A 123 -3.95 3.25 -25.73
N ASP A 124 -4.55 4.35 -26.18
CA ASP A 124 -3.82 5.52 -26.67
C ASP A 124 -2.95 6.09 -25.55
N ASP A 125 -1.65 6.23 -25.81
CA ASP A 125 -0.64 6.72 -24.88
C ASP A 125 -0.06 8.08 -25.30
N THR A 126 -0.66 8.77 -26.28
CA THR A 126 -0.17 10.05 -26.82
C THR A 126 -0.49 11.28 -25.97
N ASP A 127 -1.65 11.31 -25.30
CA ASP A 127 -2.01 12.31 -24.28
C ASP A 127 -2.41 11.61 -22.99
N MET A 128 -1.77 12.01 -21.89
CA MET A 128 -2.06 11.51 -20.55
C MET A 128 -3.52 11.75 -20.12
N THR A 129 -4.15 12.84 -20.56
CA THR A 129 -5.53 13.20 -20.17
C THR A 129 -6.53 12.28 -20.86
N ALA A 130 -6.38 12.07 -22.17
CA ALA A 130 -7.10 11.07 -22.94
C ALA A 130 -6.85 9.66 -22.40
N ALA A 131 -5.59 9.24 -22.24
CA ALA A 131 -5.21 7.92 -21.72
C ALA A 131 -5.88 7.62 -20.36
N LEU A 132 -5.92 8.60 -19.45
CA LEU A 132 -6.59 8.45 -18.14
C LEU A 132 -8.11 8.33 -18.28
N SER A 133 -8.75 9.17 -19.10
CA SER A 133 -10.19 9.11 -19.37
C SER A 133 -10.60 7.77 -19.99
N ASP A 134 -9.78 7.27 -20.90
CA ASP A 134 -9.96 6.01 -21.61
C ASP A 134 -9.77 4.82 -20.65
N CYS A 135 -8.75 4.84 -19.78
CA CYS A 135 -8.56 3.85 -18.72
C CYS A 135 -9.75 3.80 -17.75
N TYR A 136 -10.26 4.94 -17.29
CA TYR A 136 -11.46 4.97 -16.42
C TYR A 136 -12.72 4.44 -17.13
N THR A 137 -12.84 4.65 -18.45
CA THR A 137 -14.01 4.17 -19.22
C THR A 137 -13.94 2.66 -19.45
N LEU A 138 -12.77 2.14 -19.86
CA LEU A 138 -12.47 0.72 -19.93
C LEU A 138 -12.74 0.02 -18.59
N LEU A 139 -12.29 0.61 -17.48
CA LEU A 139 -12.47 0.08 -16.13
C LEU A 139 -13.93 -0.01 -15.70
N LYS A 140 -14.73 1.03 -15.98
CA LYS A 140 -16.19 0.99 -15.75
C LYS A 140 -16.87 -0.14 -16.53
N ILE A 141 -16.49 -0.32 -17.80
CA ILE A 141 -17.05 -1.39 -18.64
C ILE A 141 -16.60 -2.77 -18.14
N SER A 142 -15.34 -2.94 -17.75
CA SER A 142 -14.86 -4.23 -17.23
C SER A 142 -15.43 -4.59 -15.87
N ASP A 143 -15.65 -3.60 -14.99
CA ASP A 143 -16.27 -3.81 -13.69
C ASP A 143 -17.75 -4.22 -13.86
N TYR A 144 -18.47 -3.61 -14.81
CA TYR A 144 -19.84 -4.00 -15.20
C TYR A 144 -19.91 -5.42 -15.80
N LEU A 145 -18.93 -5.78 -16.65
CA LEU A 145 -18.82 -7.13 -17.22
C LEU A 145 -18.25 -8.16 -16.22
N GLY A 146 -17.72 -7.74 -15.06
CA GLY A 146 -17.02 -8.62 -14.12
C GLY A 146 -15.72 -9.23 -14.67
N CYS A 147 -15.01 -8.52 -15.55
CA CYS A 147 -13.83 -9.01 -16.28
C CYS A 147 -12.55 -8.20 -16.03
N THR A 148 -12.50 -7.39 -14.96
CA THR A 148 -11.43 -6.41 -14.64
C THR A 148 -10.02 -7.00 -14.66
N SER A 149 -9.86 -8.28 -14.28
CA SER A 149 -8.58 -9.00 -14.28
C SER A 149 -7.92 -9.08 -15.66
N ILE A 150 -8.71 -9.10 -16.75
CA ILE A 150 -8.22 -9.19 -18.13
C ILE A 150 -7.63 -7.84 -18.57
N ILE A 151 -8.25 -6.72 -18.21
CA ILE A 151 -7.81 -5.38 -18.63
C ILE A 151 -6.81 -4.72 -17.67
N SER A 152 -6.68 -5.24 -16.44
CA SER A 152 -5.81 -4.68 -15.40
C SER A 152 -4.37 -4.47 -15.89
N LYS A 153 -3.81 -5.45 -16.60
CA LYS A 153 -2.43 -5.38 -17.08
C LYS A 153 -2.23 -4.43 -18.28
N PRO A 154 -3.09 -4.45 -19.33
CA PRO A 154 -3.10 -3.40 -20.34
C PRO A 154 -3.17 -1.97 -19.78
N ILE A 155 -4.08 -1.69 -18.82
CA ILE A 155 -4.16 -0.38 -18.16
C ILE A 155 -2.85 -0.06 -17.42
N GLU A 156 -2.32 -0.98 -16.61
CA GLU A 156 -1.06 -0.73 -15.90
C GLU A 156 0.10 -0.41 -16.86
N VAL A 157 0.21 -1.11 -18.00
CA VAL A 157 1.25 -0.86 -19.01
C VAL A 157 1.05 0.51 -19.67
N ALA A 158 -0.17 0.86 -20.10
CA ALA A 158 -0.47 2.15 -20.72
C ALA A 158 -0.17 3.34 -19.77
N LEU A 159 -0.52 3.20 -18.49
CA LEU A 159 -0.20 4.19 -17.47
C LEU A 159 1.32 4.29 -17.22
N LEU A 160 2.02 3.17 -17.01
CA LEU A 160 3.45 3.19 -16.71
C LEU A 160 4.32 3.69 -17.88
N LYS A 161 3.86 3.57 -19.13
CA LYS A 161 4.50 4.20 -20.30
C LYS A 161 4.61 5.73 -20.18
N GLN A 162 3.67 6.39 -19.51
CA GLN A 162 3.69 7.84 -19.24
C GLN A 162 4.84 8.24 -18.28
N GLY A 163 5.49 7.26 -17.64
CA GLY A 163 6.70 7.44 -16.84
C GLY A 163 6.56 8.52 -15.77
N GLN A 164 7.38 9.58 -15.87
CA GLN A 164 7.39 10.65 -14.87
C GLN A 164 6.10 11.48 -14.83
N ASP A 165 5.35 11.60 -15.93
CA ASP A 165 4.14 12.41 -15.93
C ASP A 165 2.99 11.73 -15.18
N LEU A 166 2.92 10.39 -15.22
CA LEU A 166 2.13 9.59 -14.27
C LEU A 166 2.46 9.93 -12.82
N PHE A 167 3.74 9.84 -12.43
CA PHE A 167 4.14 10.04 -11.04
C PHE A 167 3.93 11.49 -10.56
N ARG A 168 4.03 12.49 -11.46
CA ARG A 168 3.66 13.89 -11.17
C ARG A 168 2.17 14.03 -10.88
N ALA A 169 1.29 13.44 -11.70
CA ALA A 169 -0.15 13.54 -11.50
C ALA A 169 -0.61 12.78 -10.24
N ILE A 170 0.04 11.64 -9.93
CA ILE A 170 -0.16 10.94 -8.66
C ILE A 170 0.24 11.83 -7.49
N ALA A 171 1.45 12.42 -7.49
CA ALA A 171 1.89 13.30 -6.42
C ALA A 171 1.00 14.56 -6.25
N ALA A 172 0.43 15.06 -7.35
CA ALA A 172 -0.48 16.21 -7.32
C ALA A 172 -1.87 15.89 -6.71
N LYS A 173 -2.41 14.67 -6.91
CA LYS A 173 -3.75 14.30 -6.42
C LYS A 173 -3.88 12.80 -6.09
N PRO A 174 -3.12 12.26 -5.12
CA PRO A 174 -2.98 10.81 -4.97
C PRO A 174 -4.27 10.11 -4.51
N SER A 175 -5.21 10.85 -3.90
CA SER A 175 -6.54 10.33 -3.53
C SER A 175 -7.45 10.03 -4.72
N ALA A 176 -7.19 10.58 -5.91
CA ALA A 176 -7.93 10.22 -7.13
C ALA A 176 -7.35 8.97 -7.81
N TRP A 177 -6.02 8.81 -7.75
CA TRP A 177 -5.30 7.70 -8.39
C TRP A 177 -5.37 6.39 -7.61
N VAL A 178 -5.43 6.45 -6.26
CA VAL A 178 -5.44 5.26 -5.40
C VAL A 178 -6.65 4.34 -5.64
N GLU A 179 -7.80 4.91 -6.02
CA GLU A 179 -9.01 4.15 -6.36
C GLU A 179 -8.80 3.28 -7.61
N MET A 180 -8.33 3.89 -8.71
CA MET A 180 -8.02 3.17 -9.94
C MET A 180 -6.91 2.12 -9.70
N ALA A 181 -5.87 2.48 -8.94
CA ALA A 181 -4.76 1.59 -8.61
C ALA A 181 -5.22 0.35 -7.81
N TYR A 182 -6.19 0.51 -6.92
CA TYR A 182 -6.83 -0.59 -6.18
C TYR A 182 -7.69 -1.47 -7.11
N ARG A 183 -8.56 -0.88 -7.93
CA ARG A 183 -9.42 -1.63 -8.87
C ARG A 183 -8.60 -2.50 -9.83
N ILE A 184 -7.54 -1.94 -10.45
CA ILE A 184 -6.65 -2.68 -11.37
C ILE A 184 -5.56 -3.51 -10.64
N ARG A 185 -5.48 -3.42 -9.30
CA ARG A 185 -4.52 -4.14 -8.45
C ARG A 185 -3.03 -3.87 -8.79
N SER A 186 -2.71 -2.65 -9.23
CA SER A 186 -1.32 -2.26 -9.55
C SER A 186 -0.54 -1.99 -8.27
N GLU A 187 0.38 -2.91 -7.93
CA GLU A 187 1.33 -2.70 -6.81
C GLU A 187 2.14 -1.40 -7.01
N SER A 188 2.56 -1.11 -8.25
CA SER A 188 3.42 0.06 -8.54
C SER A 188 2.69 1.39 -8.32
N VAL A 189 1.50 1.54 -8.91
CA VAL A 189 0.73 2.80 -8.82
C VAL A 189 0.16 2.99 -7.41
N PHE A 190 -0.30 1.92 -6.76
CA PHE A 190 -0.84 2.00 -5.41
C PHE A 190 0.24 2.37 -4.38
N ARG A 191 1.44 1.79 -4.47
CA ARG A 191 2.58 2.18 -3.63
C ARG A 191 2.93 3.65 -3.77
N GLU A 192 2.95 4.17 -5.00
CA GLU A 192 3.21 5.59 -5.25
C GLU A 192 2.17 6.47 -4.55
N CYS A 193 0.88 6.17 -4.75
CA CYS A 193 -0.22 6.89 -4.09
C CYS A 193 -0.08 6.86 -2.56
N MET A 194 0.24 5.69 -1.99
CA MET A 194 0.41 5.51 -0.55
C MET A 194 1.56 6.35 0.02
N ILE A 195 2.69 6.47 -0.67
CA ILE A 195 3.82 7.28 -0.20
C ILE A 195 3.44 8.76 -0.10
N HIS A 196 2.80 9.32 -1.13
CA HIS A 196 2.36 10.73 -1.13
C HIS A 196 1.24 10.98 -0.10
N LEU A 197 0.26 10.07 0.00
CA LEU A 197 -0.83 10.15 1.00
C LEU A 197 -0.31 10.08 2.44
N VAL A 198 0.66 9.23 2.73
CA VAL A 198 1.27 9.07 4.06
C VAL A 198 2.16 10.26 4.41
N GLY A 199 3.01 10.71 3.48
CA GLY A 199 3.91 11.84 3.67
C GLY A 199 3.16 13.13 3.99
N ASN A 200 2.06 13.39 3.27
CA ASN A 200 1.27 14.61 3.38
C ASN A 200 -0.06 14.42 4.14
N TRP A 201 -0.20 13.35 4.95
CA TRP A 201 -1.48 12.97 5.57
C TRP A 201 -2.10 14.08 6.43
N ARG A 202 -1.26 14.92 7.07
CA ARG A 202 -1.70 16.04 7.91
C ARG A 202 -2.51 17.09 7.13
N VAL A 203 -2.24 17.27 5.83
CA VAL A 203 -3.01 18.13 4.93
C VAL A 203 -4.20 17.37 4.36
N HIS A 204 -4.00 16.15 3.85
CA HIS A 204 -5.07 15.35 3.23
C HIS A 204 -6.24 15.06 4.18
N LYS A 205 -5.99 14.81 5.47
CA LYS A 205 -7.04 14.57 6.48
C LYS A 205 -7.94 15.79 6.78
N LEU A 206 -7.55 16.99 6.32
CA LEU A 206 -8.33 18.23 6.49
C LEU A 206 -9.23 18.53 5.28
N SER A 207 -9.08 17.79 4.17
CA SER A 207 -9.90 17.91 2.96
C SER A 207 -11.06 16.91 3.01
N PRO A 208 -12.33 17.35 3.13
CA PRO A 208 -13.48 16.45 3.13
C PRO A 208 -13.52 15.58 1.87
N SER A 209 -13.38 16.20 0.69
CA SER A 209 -13.34 15.49 -0.60
C SER A 209 -12.23 14.42 -0.70
N THR A 210 -11.09 14.63 -0.01
CA THR A 210 -10.05 13.59 0.07
C THR A 210 -10.47 12.46 1.01
N LEU A 211 -11.08 12.77 2.16
CA LEU A 211 -11.60 11.75 3.07
C LEU A 211 -12.75 10.94 2.46
N ASP A 212 -13.60 11.55 1.64
CA ASP A 212 -14.70 10.87 0.94
C ASP A 212 -14.16 9.90 -0.12
N GLN A 213 -13.24 10.33 -1.00
CA GLN A 213 -12.54 9.44 -1.96
C GLN A 213 -11.84 8.25 -1.29
N LEU A 214 -11.34 8.42 -0.07
CA LEU A 214 -10.68 7.36 0.70
C LEU A 214 -11.64 6.41 1.44
N ARG A 215 -12.98 6.59 1.33
CA ARG A 215 -13.98 5.62 1.82
C ARG A 215 -14.32 4.54 0.80
N GLU A 216 -14.19 4.82 -0.50
CA GLU A 216 -14.46 3.87 -1.60
C GLU A 216 -13.61 2.59 -1.50
N ILE A 217 -12.44 2.68 -0.85
CA ILE A 217 -11.61 1.53 -0.51
C ILE A 217 -11.76 1.27 1.01
N PRO A 218 -12.44 0.16 1.41
CA PRO A 218 -12.55 -0.23 2.82
C PRO A 218 -11.19 -0.24 3.52
N GLY A 219 -11.12 0.24 4.77
CA GLY A 219 -9.90 0.19 5.58
C GLY A 219 -8.73 1.11 5.16
N LEU A 220 -8.73 1.71 3.96
CA LEU A 220 -7.58 2.45 3.42
C LEU A 220 -7.11 3.59 4.32
N ARG A 221 -8.05 4.35 4.89
CA ARG A 221 -7.74 5.40 5.87
C ARG A 221 -6.94 4.88 7.07
N ALA A 222 -7.31 3.72 7.63
CA ALA A 222 -6.63 3.13 8.78
C ALA A 222 -5.21 2.66 8.42
N LEU A 223 -5.01 2.20 7.17
CA LEU A 223 -3.69 1.87 6.62
C LEU A 223 -2.80 3.12 6.45
N ILE A 224 -3.34 4.22 5.92
CA ILE A 224 -2.60 5.50 5.83
C ILE A 224 -2.24 5.98 7.24
N GLU A 225 -3.16 5.91 8.20
CA GLU A 225 -2.92 6.27 9.60
C GLU A 225 -1.93 5.31 10.32
N LYS A 226 -1.83 4.03 9.91
CA LYS A 226 -0.78 3.08 10.37
C LYS A 226 0.60 3.57 9.90
N TYR A 227 0.77 3.79 8.60
CA TYR A 227 2.06 4.19 8.02
C TYR A 227 2.47 5.61 8.41
N HIS A 228 1.52 6.55 8.55
CA HIS A 228 1.82 7.90 9.02
C HIS A 228 2.29 7.90 10.48
N ARG A 229 1.73 7.04 11.36
CA ARG A 229 2.26 6.88 12.73
C ARG A 229 3.70 6.34 12.73
N ALA A 230 4.04 5.40 11.85
CA ALA A 230 5.43 4.93 11.71
C ALA A 230 6.38 6.04 11.21
N LEU A 231 5.94 6.85 10.24
CA LEU A 231 6.69 8.01 9.76
C LEU A 231 6.94 9.06 10.88
N LEU A 232 5.91 9.36 11.68
CA LEU A 232 6.02 10.27 12.82
C LEU A 232 6.92 9.71 13.95
N GLN A 233 6.97 8.39 14.11
CA GLN A 233 7.88 7.73 15.04
C GLN A 233 9.34 7.84 14.55
N LYS A 234 9.62 7.58 13.26
CA LYS A 234 10.94 7.82 12.64
C LYS A 234 11.42 9.28 12.82
N GLY A 235 10.51 10.25 12.70
CA GLY A 235 10.79 11.67 13.01
C GLY A 235 11.11 11.92 14.49
N LYS A 236 10.38 11.29 15.42
CA LYS A 236 10.64 11.37 16.87
C LYS A 236 12.01 10.78 17.23
N ASP A 237 12.38 9.66 16.64
CA ASP A 237 13.64 8.98 16.94
C ASP A 237 14.83 9.80 16.46
N LEU A 238 14.72 10.42 15.27
CA LEU A 238 15.69 11.41 14.79
C LEU A 238 15.77 12.66 15.71
N GLU A 239 14.64 13.21 16.15
CA GLU A 239 14.60 14.34 17.11
C GLU A 239 15.33 14.03 18.41
N ILE A 240 15.15 12.82 18.95
CA ILE A 240 15.84 12.34 20.16
C ILE A 240 17.35 12.22 19.91
N VAL A 241 17.76 11.58 18.81
CA VAL A 241 19.17 11.40 18.43
C VAL A 241 19.87 12.74 18.25
N ILE A 242 19.25 13.71 17.56
CA ILE A 242 19.79 15.06 17.36
C ILE A 242 20.04 15.79 18.69
N LEU A 243 19.10 15.73 19.63
CA LEU A 243 19.23 16.43 20.91
C LEU A 243 20.16 15.70 21.90
N SER A 244 20.25 14.38 21.81
CA SER A 244 21.01 13.55 22.75
C SER A 244 22.47 13.30 22.33
N ASN A 245 22.79 13.47 21.04
CA ASN A 245 24.15 13.28 20.53
C ASN A 245 25.14 14.33 21.08
N TYR A 246 26.35 13.88 21.39
CA TYR A 246 27.51 14.68 21.76
C TYR A 246 28.59 14.52 20.67
N PRO A 247 28.86 15.54 19.84
CA PRO A 247 29.83 15.42 18.75
C PRO A 247 31.28 15.28 19.21
N GLY A 248 32.08 14.53 18.45
CA GLY A 248 33.51 14.33 18.72
C GLY A 248 33.76 13.72 20.10
N ASN A 249 34.87 14.12 20.73
CA ASN A 249 35.30 13.57 22.01
C ASN A 249 34.66 14.27 23.23
N MET A 250 33.59 15.06 23.08
CA MET A 250 32.99 15.83 24.19
C MET A 250 32.56 14.96 25.39
N ALA A 251 32.23 13.68 25.18
CA ALA A 251 31.88 12.74 26.24
C ALA A 251 33.10 12.11 26.94
N LEU A 252 34.26 12.10 26.28
CA LEU A 252 35.54 11.53 26.74
C LEU A 252 36.71 12.41 26.25
N PRO A 253 36.88 13.65 26.76
CA PRO A 253 37.88 14.59 26.24
C PRO A 253 39.33 14.28 26.64
N ALA A 254 39.56 13.18 27.36
CA ALA A 254 40.87 12.59 27.65
C ALA A 254 40.71 11.08 27.86
N ASP A 255 41.73 10.31 27.48
CA ASP A 255 41.74 8.85 27.65
C ASP A 255 42.00 8.43 29.12
N ASP A 256 42.68 9.27 29.89
CA ASP A 256 42.99 9.05 31.31
C ASP A 256 41.71 9.15 32.19
N LEU A 257 41.31 8.03 32.78
CA LEU A 257 40.21 7.98 33.75
C LEU A 257 40.74 8.03 35.20
N PRO A 258 40.08 8.76 36.12
CA PRO A 258 38.91 9.62 35.92
C PRO A 258 39.28 10.96 35.27
N ILE A 259 38.47 11.39 34.29
CA ILE A 259 38.70 12.63 33.54
C ILE A 259 38.61 13.84 34.46
N LYS A 260 39.71 14.58 34.56
CA LYS A 260 39.85 15.76 35.43
C LYS A 260 39.04 16.96 34.90
N ARG A 261 38.62 17.85 35.81
CA ARG A 261 37.84 19.07 35.50
C ARG A 261 38.50 19.94 34.43
N GLU A 262 39.83 19.99 34.40
CA GLU A 262 40.64 20.81 33.52
C GLU A 262 40.60 20.32 32.06
N ALA A 263 40.17 19.09 31.78
CA ALA A 263 39.89 18.63 30.43
C ALA A 263 38.60 19.29 29.91
N TYR A 264 37.48 19.04 30.59
CA TYR A 264 36.17 19.64 30.25
C TYR A 264 36.18 21.17 30.21
N ALA A 265 37.01 21.83 31.04
CA ALA A 265 37.11 23.28 31.09
C ALA A 265 37.77 23.92 29.85
N LYS A 266 38.63 23.19 29.13
CA LYS A 266 39.23 23.67 27.86
C LYS A 266 38.18 23.79 26.76
N ASP A 267 37.21 22.89 26.77
CA ASP A 267 36.17 22.72 25.75
C ASP A 267 34.99 23.69 25.91
N ILE A 268 35.12 24.74 26.73
CA ILE A 268 34.01 25.66 27.08
C ILE A 268 33.32 26.26 25.84
N LEU A 269 34.06 26.53 24.75
CA LEU A 269 33.47 27.06 23.51
C LEU A 269 32.68 26.02 22.71
N ILE A 270 33.11 24.75 22.67
CA ILE A 270 32.30 23.70 22.02
C ILE A 270 31.08 23.32 22.88
N TRP A 271 31.18 23.38 24.21
CA TRP A 271 30.02 23.30 25.10
C TRP A 271 29.02 24.46 24.90
N MET A 272 29.51 25.69 24.70
CA MET A 272 28.64 26.83 24.33
C MET A 272 28.00 26.65 22.95
N ALA A 273 28.75 26.15 21.96
CA ALA A 273 28.24 25.89 20.61
C ALA A 273 27.16 24.78 20.60
N LEU A 274 27.37 23.68 21.34
CA LEU A 274 26.39 22.61 21.50
C LEU A 274 25.12 23.10 22.20
N THR A 275 25.26 23.91 23.26
CA THR A 275 24.13 24.53 23.96
C THR A 275 23.36 25.49 23.05
N PHE A 276 24.04 26.33 22.26
CA PHE A 276 23.40 27.22 21.28
C PHE A 276 22.64 26.44 20.20
N TYR A 277 23.24 25.37 19.66
CA TYR A 277 22.58 24.46 18.71
C TYR A 277 21.35 23.78 19.31
N ARG A 278 21.47 23.17 20.51
CA ARG A 278 20.36 22.50 21.21
C ARG A 278 19.24 23.49 21.56
N HIS A 279 19.56 24.73 21.94
CA HIS A 279 18.56 25.79 22.12
C HIS A 279 17.83 26.13 20.81
N TRP A 280 18.53 26.27 19.69
CA TRP A 280 17.90 26.56 18.41
C TRP A 280 16.98 25.42 17.95
N VAL A 281 17.44 24.16 18.02
CA VAL A 281 16.61 22.99 17.67
C VAL A 281 15.42 22.87 18.63
N GLY A 282 15.64 23.00 19.95
CA GLY A 282 14.58 22.97 20.95
C GLY A 282 13.49 24.01 20.68
N GLN A 283 13.88 25.25 20.34
CA GLN A 283 12.92 26.29 19.91
C GLN A 283 12.15 25.89 18.64
N ARG A 284 12.75 25.20 17.67
CA ARG A 284 12.03 24.71 16.48
C ARG A 284 11.01 23.63 16.85
N LEU A 285 11.36 22.70 17.74
CA LEU A 285 10.45 21.64 18.18
C LEU A 285 9.29 22.18 19.02
N ILE A 286 9.55 23.13 19.93
CA ILE A 286 8.53 23.79 20.76
C ILE A 286 7.54 24.61 19.92
N ASN A 287 7.99 25.22 18.81
CA ASN A 287 7.13 25.98 17.88
C ASN A 287 6.53 25.10 16.75
N ASP A 288 6.31 23.81 17.03
CA ASP A 288 5.76 22.80 16.10
C ASP A 288 6.39 22.84 14.69
N LYS A 289 7.72 22.86 14.61
CA LYS A 289 8.50 22.71 13.36
C LYS A 289 9.20 21.35 13.20
N GLY A 290 9.06 20.45 14.19
CA GLY A 290 9.43 19.04 14.06
C GLY A 290 8.29 18.21 13.46
N ARG A 291 8.22 16.91 13.80
CA ARG A 291 7.20 15.94 13.35
C ARG A 291 5.74 16.36 13.55
N HIS A 292 5.47 17.36 14.40
CA HIS A 292 4.12 17.91 14.63
C HIS A 292 3.67 18.96 13.61
N ALA A 293 4.62 19.52 12.85
CA ALA A 293 4.38 20.49 11.79
C ALA A 293 3.46 19.95 10.67
N PRO A 294 2.83 20.81 9.85
CA PRO A 294 1.94 20.37 8.76
C PRO A 294 2.62 19.46 7.72
N ASP A 295 3.90 19.71 7.44
CA ASP A 295 4.78 18.93 6.55
C ASP A 295 5.42 17.70 7.25
N SER A 296 5.02 17.44 8.51
CA SER A 296 5.63 16.46 9.42
C SER A 296 7.13 16.67 9.65
N GLY A 297 7.62 17.91 9.58
CA GLY A 297 9.00 18.29 9.89
C GLY A 297 9.97 18.23 8.71
N TYR A 298 9.48 17.97 7.49
CA TYR A 298 10.28 17.93 6.25
C TYR A 298 11.24 19.12 6.12
N ASP A 299 10.78 20.37 6.27
CA ASP A 299 11.61 21.57 6.10
C ASP A 299 12.72 21.65 7.17
N LEU A 300 12.44 21.25 8.42
CA LEU A 300 13.45 21.19 9.48
C LEU A 300 14.48 20.10 9.20
N TYR A 301 14.05 18.86 8.94
CA TYR A 301 14.95 17.76 8.67
C TYR A 301 15.78 18.01 7.40
N LYS A 302 15.20 18.64 6.37
CA LYS A 302 15.89 19.07 5.15
C LYS A 302 16.96 20.13 5.42
N ALA A 303 16.66 21.13 6.26
CA ALA A 303 17.67 22.12 6.65
C ALA A 303 18.84 21.45 7.40
N LEU A 304 18.54 20.58 8.38
CA LEU A 304 19.53 19.82 9.14
C LEU A 304 20.40 18.91 8.25
N GLY A 305 19.78 18.16 7.33
CA GLY A 305 20.47 17.31 6.35
C GLY A 305 21.21 18.07 5.25
N THR A 306 20.89 19.36 5.04
CA THR A 306 21.65 20.24 4.14
C THR A 306 22.93 20.73 4.82
N GLY A 307 22.83 21.18 6.08
CA GLY A 307 23.93 21.75 6.85
C GLY A 307 24.30 23.18 6.44
N GLY A 308 25.44 23.68 6.92
CA GLY A 308 25.98 25.00 6.56
C GLY A 308 25.03 26.15 6.92
N ASP A 309 24.81 27.09 6.00
CA ASP A 309 23.94 28.25 6.19
C ASP A 309 22.42 27.96 6.03
N ALA A 310 22.02 26.72 5.72
CA ALA A 310 20.60 26.35 5.57
C ALA A 310 19.78 26.53 6.87
N TYR A 311 20.45 26.61 8.01
CA TYR A 311 19.90 27.01 9.31
C TYR A 311 21.00 27.61 10.18
N MET A 312 20.63 28.40 11.20
CA MET A 312 21.58 29.14 12.05
C MET A 312 22.66 29.87 11.22
N GLY A 313 22.25 30.60 10.18
CA GLY A 313 23.12 31.49 9.42
C GLY A 313 23.39 32.80 10.15
N LYS A 314 24.24 33.65 9.57
CA LYS A 314 24.84 34.85 10.17
C LYS A 314 23.90 35.73 11.02
N ALA A 315 22.64 35.92 10.61
CA ALA A 315 21.66 36.72 11.38
C ALA A 315 21.36 36.13 12.77
N VAL A 316 21.24 34.80 12.88
CA VAL A 316 20.99 34.09 14.14
C VAL A 316 22.25 34.07 15.01
N THR A 317 23.41 33.90 14.38
CA THR A 317 24.73 33.97 15.03
C THR A 317 25.00 35.35 15.63
N ASN A 318 24.72 36.42 14.87
CA ASN A 318 24.86 37.79 15.37
C ASN A 318 23.93 38.08 16.56
N GLN A 319 22.70 37.57 16.55
CA GLN A 319 21.78 37.67 17.70
C GLN A 319 22.32 36.97 18.96
N PHE A 320 23.02 35.84 18.79
CA PHE A 320 23.70 35.17 19.90
C PHE A 320 24.87 36.01 20.43
N HIS A 321 25.75 36.50 19.54
CA HIS A 321 26.91 37.33 19.90
C HIS A 321 26.53 38.66 20.58
N VAL A 322 25.38 39.26 20.22
CA VAL A 322 24.85 40.46 20.91
C VAL A 322 24.40 40.14 22.34
N LYS A 323 23.87 38.93 22.59
CA LYS A 323 23.46 38.48 23.93
C LYS A 323 24.61 37.93 24.78
N PHE A 324 25.64 37.37 24.13
CA PHE A 324 26.81 36.77 24.75
C PHE A 324 28.09 37.41 24.16
N PRO A 325 28.43 38.65 24.54
CA PRO A 325 29.57 39.36 23.99
C PRO A 325 30.89 38.66 24.32
N MET A 326 31.75 38.52 23.31
CA MET A 326 33.04 37.85 23.42
C MET A 326 34.07 38.47 22.46
N THR A 327 35.33 38.05 22.52
CA THR A 327 36.36 38.54 21.57
C THR A 327 36.10 38.02 20.15
N LYS A 328 36.53 38.75 19.12
CA LYS A 328 36.42 38.30 17.71
C LYS A 328 37.05 36.92 17.48
N LYS A 329 38.14 36.59 18.19
CA LYS A 329 38.77 35.26 18.14
C LYS A 329 37.84 34.17 18.71
N ALA A 330 37.16 34.44 19.83
CA ALA A 330 36.21 33.51 20.42
C ALA A 330 34.94 33.34 19.55
N MET A 331 34.45 34.42 18.91
CA MET A 331 33.33 34.34 17.96
C MET A 331 33.64 33.36 16.82
N ASN A 332 34.80 33.51 16.17
CA ASN A 332 35.21 32.64 15.07
C ASN A 332 35.35 31.17 15.50
N VAL A 333 35.88 30.90 16.71
CA VAL A 333 36.01 29.53 17.23
C VAL A 333 34.64 28.92 17.56
N LEU A 334 33.73 29.69 18.17
CA LEU A 334 32.35 29.25 18.39
C LEU A 334 31.65 28.91 17.07
N GLU A 335 31.81 29.74 16.04
CA GLU A 335 31.21 29.53 14.72
C GLU A 335 31.76 28.29 14.01
N ASN A 336 33.06 28.02 14.11
CA ASN A 336 33.67 26.79 13.61
C ASN A 336 33.10 25.54 14.32
N HIS A 337 33.00 25.56 15.65
CA HIS A 337 32.38 24.45 16.39
C HIS A 337 30.89 24.28 16.06
N VAL A 338 30.15 25.37 15.82
CA VAL A 338 28.77 25.27 15.29
C VAL A 338 28.76 24.60 13.92
N LEU A 339 29.68 24.90 13.01
CA LEU A 339 29.78 24.23 11.71
C LEU A 339 30.14 22.74 11.83
N GLU A 340 31.04 22.37 12.74
CA GLU A 340 31.38 20.97 13.07
C GLU A 340 30.15 20.20 13.59
N ILE A 341 29.40 20.79 14.51
CA ILE A 341 28.14 20.23 15.02
C ILE A 341 27.12 20.08 13.88
N LYS A 342 26.94 21.09 13.02
CA LYS A 342 26.07 20.99 11.83
C LYS A 342 26.50 19.86 10.90
N ALA A 343 27.80 19.63 10.71
CA ALA A 343 28.33 18.55 9.88
C ALA A 343 28.12 17.16 10.50
N CYS A 344 28.21 17.03 11.82
CA CYS A 344 27.84 15.81 12.55
C CYS A 344 26.34 15.51 12.40
N MET A 345 25.49 16.51 12.66
CA MET A 345 24.03 16.36 12.62
C MET A 345 23.50 16.03 11.22
N LYS A 346 24.18 16.54 10.17
CA LYS A 346 23.94 16.16 8.78
C LYS A 346 24.11 14.65 8.53
N LYS A 347 25.14 14.02 9.10
CA LYS A 347 25.35 12.56 8.99
C LYS A 347 24.20 11.79 9.65
N LEU A 348 23.82 12.17 10.88
CA LEU A 348 22.71 11.55 11.61
C LEU A 348 21.37 11.62 10.83
N VAL A 349 21.09 12.74 10.15
CA VAL A 349 19.92 12.86 9.25
C VAL A 349 20.03 11.93 8.04
N GLN A 350 21.21 11.80 7.43
CA GLN A 350 21.44 10.88 6.30
C GLN A 350 21.30 9.41 6.72
N GLU A 351 21.91 9.03 7.84
CA GLU A 351 21.88 7.69 8.45
C GLU A 351 20.45 7.27 8.83
N SER A 352 19.66 8.18 9.41
CA SER A 352 18.24 7.94 9.69
C SER A 352 17.41 7.60 8.45
N GLY A 353 17.89 7.98 7.27
CA GLY A 353 17.19 7.81 6.00
C GLY A 353 15.81 8.48 5.95
N ILE A 354 15.55 9.52 6.76
CA ILE A 354 14.24 10.21 6.76
C ILE A 354 14.01 11.04 5.48
N LEU A 355 15.09 11.48 4.83
CA LEU A 355 15.06 12.22 3.57
C LEU A 355 15.25 11.32 2.33
N LYS A 356 15.31 10.00 2.49
CA LYS A 356 15.32 9.06 1.35
C LYS A 356 13.99 9.12 0.60
N TRP A 357 14.04 8.90 -0.71
CA TRP A 357 12.86 8.85 -1.55
C TRP A 357 12.61 7.39 -1.95
N ASN A 358 11.43 6.88 -1.59
CA ASN A 358 11.00 5.53 -1.99
C ASN A 358 9.92 5.57 -3.08
N CYS A 359 9.56 6.78 -3.53
CA CYS A 359 8.67 7.06 -4.64
C CYS A 359 9.40 6.93 -5.99
N GLN A 360 8.64 6.70 -7.05
CA GLN A 360 9.11 6.63 -8.44
C GLN A 360 9.15 8.02 -9.12
N LEU A 361 8.50 9.02 -8.53
CA LEU A 361 8.70 10.42 -8.88
C LEU A 361 10.16 10.86 -8.69
N ASP A 362 10.75 11.41 -9.74
CA ASP A 362 12.03 12.13 -9.69
C ASP A 362 11.86 13.44 -8.88
N CYS A 363 12.17 13.37 -7.58
CA CYS A 363 12.10 14.51 -6.68
C CYS A 363 13.29 15.49 -6.82
N HIS A 364 14.29 15.22 -7.68
CA HIS A 364 15.25 16.26 -8.08
C HIS A 364 14.60 17.20 -9.11
N ARG A 365 13.92 16.64 -10.12
CA ARG A 365 13.24 17.41 -11.16
C ARG A 365 11.87 17.95 -10.73
N PHE A 366 11.19 17.26 -9.82
CA PHE A 366 9.85 17.59 -9.32
C PHE A 366 9.81 17.57 -7.78
N PRO A 367 10.39 18.58 -7.10
CA PRO A 367 10.54 18.57 -5.65
C PRO A 367 9.21 18.69 -4.89
N VAL A 368 8.89 17.67 -4.10
CA VAL A 368 7.79 17.69 -3.12
C VAL A 368 8.21 18.32 -1.79
N LYS A 369 7.23 18.78 -0.99
CA LYS A 369 7.43 19.47 0.30
C LYS A 369 6.97 18.64 1.51
N TYR A 370 7.19 17.33 1.45
CA TYR A 370 6.82 16.37 2.49
C TYR A 370 7.71 15.12 2.39
N LEU A 371 7.72 14.30 3.44
CA LEU A 371 8.59 13.12 3.52
C LEU A 371 8.08 11.98 2.62
N THR A 372 8.97 11.41 1.79
CA THR A 372 8.67 10.27 0.89
C THR A 372 9.46 9.00 1.26
N CYS A 373 10.02 8.93 2.46
CA CYS A 373 10.81 7.79 2.97
C CYS A 373 9.97 6.62 3.52
N THR A 374 8.69 6.51 3.11
CA THR A 374 7.79 5.46 3.57
C THR A 374 8.07 4.17 2.80
N GLU A 375 8.34 3.08 3.51
CA GLU A 375 8.56 1.75 2.94
C GLU A 375 7.25 0.97 3.05
N PHE A 376 6.49 0.89 1.95
CA PHE A 376 5.19 0.21 1.95
C PHE A 376 5.37 -1.31 1.79
N ALA A 377 5.00 -2.09 2.81
CA ALA A 377 5.19 -3.53 2.81
C ALA A 377 4.19 -4.25 1.89
N ARG A 378 4.67 -5.21 1.10
CA ARG A 378 3.84 -5.97 0.14
C ARG A 378 2.64 -6.69 0.80
N ALA A 379 2.77 -7.13 2.05
CA ALA A 379 1.68 -7.76 2.79
C ALA A 379 0.48 -6.82 3.06
N ASP A 380 0.65 -5.50 2.98
CA ASP A 380 -0.41 -4.52 3.23
C ASP A 380 -1.22 -4.14 1.96
N TYR A 381 -0.93 -4.69 0.77
CA TYR A 381 -1.79 -4.46 -0.40
C TYR A 381 -3.18 -5.07 -0.17
N PRO A 382 -4.28 -4.28 -0.30
CA PRO A 382 -5.62 -4.74 0.07
C PRO A 382 -6.08 -6.03 -0.61
N TRP A 383 -5.74 -6.21 -1.89
CA TRP A 383 -6.15 -7.37 -2.70
C TRP A 383 -5.34 -8.65 -2.43
N LEU A 384 -4.28 -8.61 -1.63
CA LEU A 384 -3.51 -9.80 -1.23
C LEU A 384 -4.00 -10.40 0.09
N ASN A 385 -4.83 -9.69 0.86
CA ASN A 385 -5.35 -10.12 2.17
C ASN A 385 -6.86 -9.84 2.30
N ALA A 386 -7.62 -10.21 1.26
CA ALA A 386 -9.03 -9.84 1.09
C ALA A 386 -9.91 -10.08 2.34
N ASP A 387 -9.74 -11.21 3.03
CA ASP A 387 -10.53 -11.56 4.23
C ASP A 387 -10.36 -10.55 5.38
N VAL A 388 -9.13 -10.06 5.58
CA VAL A 388 -8.78 -9.07 6.62
C VAL A 388 -9.39 -7.71 6.28
N TRP A 389 -9.36 -7.35 5.00
CA TRP A 389 -9.86 -6.07 4.48
C TRP A 389 -11.39 -6.02 4.38
N ALA A 390 -12.05 -7.15 4.15
CA ALA A 390 -13.50 -7.29 4.20
C ALA A 390 -14.08 -7.12 5.62
N HIS A 391 -13.29 -7.40 6.67
CA HIS A 391 -13.74 -7.36 8.07
C HIS A 391 -12.85 -6.48 8.97
N PRO A 392 -12.96 -5.13 8.90
CA PRO A 392 -12.06 -4.19 9.60
C PRO A 392 -12.02 -4.30 11.14
N ARG A 393 -12.99 -4.96 11.78
CA ARG A 393 -12.98 -5.23 13.23
C ARG A 393 -11.91 -6.24 13.67
N SER A 394 -11.26 -6.95 12.73
CA SER A 394 -10.25 -7.97 12.98
C SER A 394 -8.86 -7.44 13.39
N LEU A 395 -8.61 -6.12 13.29
CA LEU A 395 -7.31 -5.50 13.63
C LEU A 395 -6.94 -5.56 15.13
N ALA A 396 -7.80 -6.09 15.99
CA ALA A 396 -7.53 -6.36 17.39
C ALA A 396 -6.67 -7.63 17.58
N VAL A 397 -5.38 -7.51 17.30
CA VAL A 397 -4.32 -8.50 17.60
C VAL A 397 -4.60 -9.91 17.05
N VAL A 398 -4.22 -10.15 15.79
CA VAL A 398 -4.04 -11.52 15.29
C VAL A 398 -2.84 -12.16 16.00
N LYS A 399 -3.07 -12.71 17.19
CA LYS A 399 -2.24 -13.80 17.71
C LYS A 399 -2.26 -14.90 16.63
N LYS A 400 -1.09 -15.47 16.30
CA LYS A 400 -1.05 -16.72 15.53
C LYS A 400 -1.98 -17.71 16.23
N ARG A 401 -2.92 -18.31 15.50
CA ARG A 401 -3.69 -19.45 16.04
C ARG A 401 -2.69 -20.57 16.30
N GLU A 402 -2.47 -20.88 17.58
CA GLU A 402 -1.75 -22.07 17.98
C GLU A 402 -2.49 -23.29 17.40
N TYR A 403 -1.72 -24.21 16.81
CA TYR A 403 -2.30 -25.41 16.23
C TYR A 403 -2.87 -26.28 17.36
N LYS A 404 -4.19 -26.33 17.47
CA LYS A 404 -4.87 -27.31 18.33
C LYS A 404 -5.04 -28.59 17.52
N PRO A 405 -4.43 -29.72 17.92
CA PRO A 405 -4.59 -30.99 17.23
C PRO A 405 -6.06 -31.39 17.10
N GLY A 406 -6.45 -31.86 15.91
CA GLY A 406 -7.80 -32.38 15.69
C GLY A 406 -8.00 -33.73 16.37
N GLY A 407 -9.25 -34.20 16.47
CA GLY A 407 -9.55 -35.52 17.04
C GLY A 407 -8.80 -36.67 16.33
N ASN A 408 -8.57 -36.54 15.02
CA ASN A 408 -7.77 -37.50 14.24
C ASN A 408 -6.26 -37.43 14.55
N ASP A 409 -5.73 -36.27 14.93
CA ASP A 409 -4.32 -36.12 15.32
C ASP A 409 -4.07 -36.75 16.70
N ILE A 410 -5.00 -36.52 17.63
CA ILE A 410 -5.00 -37.14 18.97
C ILE A 410 -5.15 -38.67 18.84
N ALA A 411 -6.04 -39.14 17.97
CA ALA A 411 -6.17 -40.57 17.68
C ALA A 411 -4.89 -41.18 17.09
N ARG A 412 -4.16 -40.43 16.24
CA ARG A 412 -2.84 -40.82 15.72
C ARG A 412 -1.79 -40.90 16.83
N GLN A 413 -1.64 -39.85 17.64
CA GLN A 413 -0.70 -39.82 18.76
C GLN A 413 -0.96 -40.95 19.77
N ASN A 414 -2.22 -41.27 20.05
CA ASN A 414 -2.58 -42.40 20.91
C ASN A 414 -2.23 -43.76 20.27
N LEU A 415 -2.44 -43.93 18.96
CA LEU A 415 -2.06 -45.14 18.22
C LEU A 415 -0.54 -45.35 18.17
N ASP A 416 0.22 -44.29 17.90
CA ASP A 416 1.69 -44.39 17.83
C ASP A 416 2.31 -44.54 19.24
N THR A 417 1.67 -43.98 20.28
CA THR A 417 2.04 -44.24 21.68
C THR A 417 1.74 -45.68 22.08
N ALA A 418 0.57 -46.23 21.72
CA ALA A 418 0.24 -47.64 21.96
C ALA A 418 1.23 -48.59 21.25
N ARG A 419 1.69 -48.24 20.04
CA ARG A 419 2.76 -48.96 19.32
C ARG A 419 4.10 -48.89 20.02
N MET A 420 4.49 -47.73 20.57
CA MET A 420 5.72 -47.60 21.37
C MET A 420 5.72 -48.51 22.61
N PHE A 421 4.58 -48.61 23.31
CA PHE A 421 4.44 -49.51 24.45
C PHE A 421 4.42 -51.00 24.04
N GLN A 422 3.77 -51.36 22.92
CA GLN A 422 3.82 -52.73 22.41
C GLN A 422 5.23 -53.13 21.92
N GLY A 423 5.98 -52.20 21.33
CA GLY A 423 7.37 -52.42 20.93
C GLY A 423 8.31 -52.66 22.12
N ARG A 424 8.21 -51.83 23.17
CA ARG A 424 9.03 -51.98 24.38
C ARG A 424 8.70 -53.22 25.21
N GLY A 425 7.50 -53.77 25.09
CA GLY A 425 7.11 -55.03 25.74
C GLY A 425 7.76 -56.28 25.13
N ALA A 426 8.42 -56.17 23.97
CA ALA A 426 8.99 -57.30 23.22
C ALA A 426 10.52 -57.28 23.12
N SER A 427 11.20 -56.38 23.85
CA SER A 427 12.64 -56.16 23.78
C SER A 427 13.31 -56.07 25.16
N ALA A 428 12.82 -56.84 26.13
CA ALA A 428 13.28 -56.86 27.51
C ALA A 428 14.02 -58.17 27.90
N GLU A 429 14.43 -58.96 26.90
CA GLU A 429 15.16 -60.22 27.07
C GLU A 429 16.37 -60.29 26.11
N MET A 430 17.44 -59.54 26.39
CA MET A 430 18.85 -59.88 26.05
C MET A 430 19.83 -58.82 26.56
N GLU A 431 20.88 -59.30 27.24
CA GLU A 431 22.30 -58.83 27.31
C GLU A 431 22.59 -57.33 27.60
N VAL A 432 23.28 -56.88 28.68
CA VAL A 432 24.36 -57.38 29.59
C VAL A 432 25.79 -57.00 29.14
N ASP A 433 26.48 -56.21 30.00
CA ASP A 433 27.92 -55.87 30.14
C ASP A 433 28.67 -55.19 28.95
N GLU A 434 29.74 -54.37 29.12
CA GLU A 434 30.48 -53.87 30.31
C GLU A 434 30.41 -52.30 30.39
N GLU A 435 31.37 -51.38 30.70
CA GLU A 435 32.82 -51.27 30.97
C GLU A 435 33.08 -49.94 31.80
N GLU A 436 34.30 -49.67 32.31
CA GLU A 436 34.71 -48.45 33.09
C GLU A 436 35.26 -47.30 32.19
N GLU A 437 35.46 -45.99 32.53
CA GLU A 437 35.10 -45.00 33.58
C GLU A 437 35.24 -43.58 32.89
N GLU A 438 35.26 -42.36 33.45
CA GLU A 438 35.36 -41.70 34.78
C GLU A 438 34.31 -40.55 34.84
N GLY A 439 34.10 -39.71 35.87
CA GLY A 439 34.86 -39.35 37.08
C GLY A 439 34.73 -37.84 37.37
N GLY A 440 33.86 -37.43 38.31
CA GLY A 440 33.71 -36.00 38.66
C GLY A 440 32.38 -35.61 39.33
N MET A 441 32.40 -35.38 40.64
CA MET A 441 31.24 -34.95 41.44
C MET A 441 30.93 -33.45 41.29
N VAL A 442 29.65 -33.08 41.45
CA VAL A 442 29.10 -32.20 42.52
C VAL A 442 27.57 -32.32 42.49
N GLU A 443 26.94 -32.48 43.66
CA GLU A 443 25.49 -32.73 43.80
C GLU A 443 24.62 -31.47 43.68
N GLY A 444 23.33 -31.65 43.38
CA GLY A 444 22.35 -30.56 43.34
C GLY A 444 20.89 -31.01 43.46
N SER A 445 20.19 -30.43 44.44
CA SER A 445 18.73 -30.40 44.64
C SER A 445 17.96 -31.72 44.71
N GLU A 446 17.57 -32.10 45.92
CA GLU A 446 16.23 -32.65 46.16
C GLU A 446 15.22 -31.52 46.41
N MET A 447 13.96 -31.81 46.04
CA MET A 447 12.66 -31.64 46.73
C MET A 447 12.54 -30.68 47.97
N GLU A 448 11.38 -30.15 48.34
CA GLU A 448 9.98 -30.53 48.02
C GLU A 448 8.99 -29.34 48.13
N ASP A 449 7.68 -29.65 48.06
CA ASP A 449 6.53 -28.75 48.01
C ASP A 449 6.37 -27.73 49.15
N VAL A 450 5.74 -26.58 48.84
CA VAL A 450 4.82 -25.89 49.76
C VAL A 450 3.56 -25.47 49.02
N GLN A 451 2.39 -25.84 49.54
CA GLN A 451 1.08 -25.59 48.93
C GLN A 451 0.18 -24.78 49.89
N GLY A 452 -0.11 -23.52 49.53
CA GLY A 452 -0.98 -22.62 50.30
C GLY A 452 -0.29 -21.90 51.49
N ASP A 453 -0.90 -20.87 52.09
CA ASP A 453 -2.16 -20.22 51.72
C ASP A 453 -2.27 -18.76 52.25
N HIS A 454 -3.20 -18.01 51.67
CA HIS A 454 -4.02 -16.95 52.27
C HIS A 454 -3.43 -15.58 52.76
N GLN A 455 -3.89 -14.54 52.04
CA GLN A 455 -4.50 -13.28 52.53
C GLN A 455 -3.69 -11.97 52.70
N MET A 456 -4.48 -10.89 52.62
CA MET A 456 -4.21 -9.45 52.83
C MET A 456 -3.36 -8.73 51.76
N ALA A 457 -3.74 -7.56 51.24
CA ALA A 457 -4.99 -6.80 51.38
C ALA A 457 -5.29 -5.94 50.12
N LYS A 458 -6.55 -5.48 49.97
CA LYS A 458 -6.97 -4.54 48.92
C LYS A 458 -7.76 -3.35 49.49
N ARG A 459 -7.27 -2.15 49.16
CA ARG A 459 -8.01 -0.89 48.89
C ARG A 459 -9.12 -0.44 49.87
N ALA A 460 -8.77 0.56 50.68
CA ALA A 460 -9.28 1.93 50.58
C ALA A 460 -10.80 2.21 50.36
N ARG A 461 -11.39 2.79 51.43
CA ARG A 461 -12.06 4.12 51.45
C ARG A 461 -13.42 4.32 50.77
N VAL A 462 -14.45 4.27 51.61
CA VAL A 462 -15.61 5.19 51.74
C VAL A 462 -15.90 5.21 53.26
N GLU A 463 -16.33 6.28 53.94
CA GLU A 463 -16.74 7.65 53.54
C GLU A 463 -15.60 8.70 53.67
#